data_AF-A0A921ZUR4-F1
#
_entry.id   AF-A0A921ZUR4-F1
#
_cell.length_a   1.000
_cell.length_b   1.000
_cell.length_c   1.000
_cell.angle_alpha   90.00
_cell.angle_beta   90.00
_cell.angle_gamma   90.00
#
_symmetry.space_group_name_H-M   'P 1'
#
loop_
_entity.id
_entity.type
_entity.pdbx_description
1 polymer ?
#
loop_
_entity_poly.entity_id
_entity_poly.type
_entity_poly.pdbx_seq_one_letter_code
_entity_poly.pdbx_strand_id
1 'polypeptide(L)'
;MWLQRPVSVQGVMEHALQHRERVGVQDFVLLEDFRSEAAFIDNLKKRFHENIIYTYIGNVLISVNPYKNLPIYTEEKTKLYFQKAFFEAPPH
;
A
#
# COMPACT_ATOMS: atom_id res chain seq x y z
N MET A 1 -7.76 -19.08 30.07
CA MET A 1 -6.89 -19.62 29.00
C MET A 1 -7.71 -19.65 27.72
N TRP A 2 -7.71 -18.57 26.95
CA TRP A 2 -8.48 -18.47 25.70
C TRP A 2 -7.58 -18.95 24.55
N LEU A 3 -7.88 -20.12 24.00
CA LEU A 3 -7.29 -20.60 22.76
C LEU A 3 -7.82 -19.74 21.62
N GLN A 4 -6.98 -18.85 21.08
CA GLN A 4 -7.27 -18.19 19.81
C GLN A 4 -7.41 -19.27 18.74
N ARG A 5 -8.58 -19.32 18.09
CA ARG A 5 -8.82 -20.22 16.95
C ARG A 5 -7.84 -19.85 15.83
N PRO A 6 -7.21 -20.83 15.16
CA PRO A 6 -6.35 -20.53 14.01
C PRO A 6 -7.19 -19.87 12.92
N VAL A 7 -6.74 -18.71 12.45
CA VAL A 7 -7.35 -18.01 11.31
C VAL A 7 -7.20 -18.90 10.09
N SER A 8 -8.29 -19.24 9.41
CA SER A 8 -8.25 -20.08 8.21
C SER A 8 -7.55 -19.35 7.07
N VAL A 9 -6.74 -20.06 6.29
CA VAL A 9 -6.01 -19.52 5.12
C VAL A 9 -6.96 -18.86 4.11
N GLN A 10 -8.17 -19.40 3.95
CA GLN A 10 -9.24 -18.80 3.14
C GLN A 10 -9.64 -17.41 3.63
N GLY A 11 -9.88 -17.24 4.94
CA GLY A 11 -10.28 -15.95 5.50
C GLY A 11 -9.18 -14.88 5.39
N VAL A 12 -7.91 -15.27 5.47
CA VAL A 12 -6.78 -14.35 5.25
C VAL A 12 -6.74 -13.86 3.79
N MET A 13 -6.95 -14.76 2.84
CA MET A 13 -6.89 -14.43 1.41
C MET A 13 -8.04 -13.52 0.98
N GLU A 14 -9.26 -13.79 1.46
CA GLU A 14 -10.44 -12.96 1.22
C GLU A 14 -10.25 -11.53 1.75
N HIS A 15 -9.70 -11.40 2.96
CA HIS A 15 -9.42 -10.09 3.55
C HIS A 15 -8.33 -9.33 2.76
N ALA A 16 -7.29 -10.01 2.29
CA ALA A 16 -6.25 -9.40 1.46
C ALA A 16 -6.79 -8.91 0.12
N LEU A 17 -7.68 -9.68 -0.51
CA LEU A 17 -8.36 -9.30 -1.76
C LEU A 17 -9.26 -8.08 -1.56
N GLN A 18 -10.09 -8.08 -0.52
CA GLN A 18 -10.94 -6.93 -0.19
C GLN A 18 -10.11 -5.67 0.10
N HIS A 19 -8.98 -5.82 0.81
CA HIS A 19 -8.09 -4.70 1.07
C HIS A 19 -7.48 -4.15 -0.21
N ARG A 20 -7.06 -5.02 -1.13
CA ARG A 20 -6.54 -4.64 -2.45
C ARG A 20 -7.59 -3.90 -3.28
N GLU A 21 -8.83 -4.38 -3.30
CA GLU A 21 -9.92 -3.72 -4.04
C GLU A 21 -10.22 -2.33 -3.48
N ARG A 22 -10.21 -2.19 -2.15
CA ARG A 22 -10.53 -0.93 -1.47
C ARG A 22 -9.41 0.10 -1.53
N VAL A 23 -8.19 -0.31 -1.19
CA VAL A 23 -7.03 0.59 -0.99
C VAL A 23 -6.16 0.69 -2.23
N GLY A 24 -6.15 -0.33 -3.08
CA GLY A 24 -5.25 -0.43 -4.24
C GLY A 24 -3.93 -1.15 -3.93
N VAL A 25 -3.15 -1.39 -4.98
CA VAL A 25 -1.83 -2.05 -4.91
C VAL A 25 -0.72 -1.04 -4.61
N GLN A 26 0.26 -1.47 -3.81
CA GLN A 26 1.39 -0.64 -3.41
C GLN A 26 2.50 -0.54 -4.47
N ASP A 27 2.56 -1.50 -5.39
CA ASP A 27 3.49 -1.53 -6.53
C ASP A 27 2.70 -1.75 -7.82
N PHE A 28 2.88 -0.84 -8.78
CA PHE A 28 2.24 -0.89 -10.09
C PHE A 28 2.64 -2.10 -10.92
N VAL A 29 3.80 -2.71 -10.67
CA VAL A 29 4.19 -3.98 -11.33
C VAL A 29 3.20 -5.10 -11.02
N LEU A 30 2.47 -5.00 -9.89
CA LEU A 30 1.49 -5.98 -9.46
C LEU A 30 0.07 -5.70 -9.95
N LEU A 31 -0.17 -4.62 -10.71
CA LEU A 31 -1.49 -4.39 -11.32
C LEU A 31 -1.81 -5.51 -12.31
N GLU A 32 -3.07 -5.97 -12.29
CA GLU A 32 -3.55 -6.99 -13.23
C GLU A 32 -3.48 -6.50 -14.67
N ASP A 33 -3.90 -5.25 -14.90
CA ASP A 33 -3.79 -4.56 -16.19
C ASP A 33 -2.79 -3.41 -16.10
N PHE A 34 -1.51 -3.75 -15.96
CA PHE A 34 -0.40 -2.78 -15.84
C PHE A 34 -0.17 -1.93 -17.10
N ARG A 35 -0.81 -2.25 -18.24
CA ARG A 35 -0.72 -1.48 -19.49
C ARG A 35 -1.81 -0.43 -19.63
N SER A 36 -2.88 -0.55 -18.83
CA SER A 36 -4.01 0.37 -18.87
C SER A 36 -3.74 1.63 -18.05
N GLU A 37 -3.75 2.78 -18.72
CA GLU A 37 -3.70 4.09 -18.08
C GLU A 37 -4.88 4.28 -17.12
N ALA A 38 -6.08 3.80 -17.51
CA ALA A 38 -7.26 3.89 -16.66
C ALA A 38 -7.08 3.12 -15.35
N ALA A 39 -6.52 1.90 -15.41
CA ALA A 39 -6.23 1.10 -14.22
C ALA A 39 -5.15 1.74 -13.33
N PHE A 40 -4.14 2.35 -13.95
CA PHE A 40 -3.09 3.10 -13.26
C PHE A 40 -3.67 4.28 -12.46
N ILE A 41 -4.48 5.12 -13.11
CA ILE A 41 -5.12 6.28 -12.50
C ILE A 41 -6.12 5.86 -11.42
N ASP A 42 -6.89 4.79 -11.64
CA ASP A 42 -7.82 4.26 -10.64
C ASP A 42 -7.11 3.84 -9.35
N ASN A 43 -5.98 3.14 -9.48
CA ASN A 43 -5.18 2.73 -8.32
C ASN A 43 -4.63 3.94 -7.55
N LEU A 44 -4.10 4.96 -8.24
CA LEU A 44 -3.66 6.21 -7.59
C LEU A 44 -4.82 6.87 -6.85
N LYS A 45 -6.01 6.94 -7.47
CA LYS A 45 -7.19 7.53 -6.83
C LYS A 45 -7.58 6.77 -5.57
N LYS A 46 -7.66 5.44 -5.61
CA LYS A 46 -7.99 4.61 -4.44
C LYS A 46 -7.02 4.86 -3.28
N ARG A 47 -5.71 4.82 -3.57
CA ARG A 47 -4.66 5.07 -2.56
C ARG A 47 -4.73 6.48 -1.98
N PHE A 48 -4.94 7.48 -2.84
CA PHE A 48 -5.04 8.87 -2.42
C PHE A 48 -6.26 9.12 -1.51
N HIS A 49 -7.40 8.49 -1.79
CA HIS A 49 -8.59 8.57 -0.93
C HIS A 49 -8.31 8.03 0.49
N GLU A 50 -7.44 7.04 0.61
CA GLU A 50 -6.99 6.48 1.88
C GLU A 50 -5.81 7.25 2.51
N ASN A 51 -5.46 8.43 1.97
CA ASN A 51 -4.32 9.26 2.37
C ASN A 51 -2.95 8.59 2.17
N ILE A 52 -2.85 7.65 1.23
CA ILE A 52 -1.60 6.99 0.85
C ILE A 52 -1.08 7.64 -0.42
N ILE A 53 -0.05 8.47 -0.28
CA ILE A 53 0.45 9.32 -1.36
C ILE A 53 1.65 8.75 -2.11
N TYR A 54 2.25 7.69 -1.57
CA TYR A 54 3.43 7.03 -2.10
C TYR A 54 3.06 5.69 -2.72
N THR A 55 3.54 5.44 -3.94
CA THR A 55 3.31 4.18 -4.67
C THR A 55 4.55 3.81 -5.49
N TYR A 56 4.96 2.55 -5.44
CA TYR A 56 6.07 2.07 -6.26
C TYR A 56 5.64 1.80 -7.70
N ILE A 57 6.58 1.96 -8.63
CA ILE A 57 6.56 1.35 -9.95
C ILE A 57 7.91 0.69 -10.18
N GLY A 58 8.00 -0.58 -9.77
CA GLY A 58 9.28 -1.28 -9.70
C GLY A 58 10.25 -0.54 -8.78
N ASN A 59 11.36 -0.06 -9.31
CA ASN A 59 12.40 0.65 -8.55
C ASN A 59 12.16 2.17 -8.43
N VAL A 60 11.10 2.71 -9.01
CA VAL A 60 10.76 4.14 -8.95
C VAL A 60 9.64 4.37 -7.93
N LEU A 61 9.68 5.53 -7.28
CA LEU A 61 8.66 5.97 -6.33
C LEU A 61 7.86 7.15 -6.90
N ILE A 62 6.53 7.03 -6.86
CA ILE A 62 5.59 8.10 -7.21
C ILE A 62 5.09 8.75 -5.93
N SER A 63 5.07 10.08 -5.89
CA SER A 63 4.48 10.89 -4.83
C SER A 63 3.37 11.77 -5.39
N VAL A 64 2.18 11.73 -4.77
CA VAL A 64 1.03 12.57 -5.15
C VAL A 64 0.76 13.58 -4.03
N ASN A 65 0.95 14.87 -4.30
CA ASN A 65 0.80 15.91 -3.28
C ASN A 65 -0.64 15.96 -2.71
N PRO A 66 -0.84 15.73 -1.40
CA PRO A 66 -2.17 15.75 -0.79
C PRO A 66 -2.69 17.15 -0.47
N TYR A 67 -1.86 18.20 -0.61
CA TYR A 67 -2.17 19.58 -0.25
C TYR A 67 -2.68 19.76 1.19
N LYS A 68 -2.33 18.82 2.07
CA LYS A 68 -2.65 18.81 3.51
C LYS A 68 -1.56 18.07 4.27
N ASN A 69 -1.48 18.32 5.56
CA ASN A 69 -0.54 17.61 6.43
C ASN A 69 -1.02 16.18 6.70
N LEU A 70 -0.13 15.21 6.54
CA LEU A 70 -0.35 13.81 6.90
C LEU A 70 0.61 13.41 8.04
N PRO A 71 0.18 12.60 9.02
CA PRO A 71 1.01 12.17 10.14
C PRO A 71 2.00 11.05 9.76
N ILE A 72 2.72 11.22 8.65
CA ILE A 72 3.62 10.20 8.06
C ILE A 72 5.11 10.52 8.21
N TYR A 73 5.44 11.70 8.73
CA TYR A 73 6.81 12.17 8.96
C TYR A 73 7.16 12.21 10.46
N THR A 74 6.69 11.23 11.21
CA THR A 74 6.98 11.10 12.66
C THR A 74 8.27 10.33 12.89
N GLU A 75 8.89 10.52 14.06
CA GLU A 75 10.11 9.78 14.43
C GLU A 75 9.88 8.26 14.42
N GLU A 76 8.68 7.81 14.81
CA GLU A 76 8.28 6.40 14.72
C GLU A 76 8.33 5.88 13.27
N LYS A 77 7.83 6.67 12.31
CA LYS A 77 7.92 6.31 10.88
C LYS A 77 9.36 6.29 10.40
N THR A 78 10.19 7.26 10.78
CA THR A 78 11.62 7.22 10.43
C THR A 78 12.30 5.95 10.93
N LYS A 79 12.02 5.52 12.17
CA LYS A 79 12.57 4.28 12.74
C LYS A 79 12.11 3.03 11.99
N LEU A 80 10.86 3.00 11.49
CA LEU A 80 10.34 1.90 10.69
C LEU A 80 11.16 1.66 9.41
N TYR A 81 11.62 2.74 8.77
CA TYR A 81 12.37 2.68 7.51
C TYR A 81 13.90 2.66 7.68
N PHE A 82 14.40 2.93 8.88
CA PHE A 82 15.83 2.92 9.16
C PHE A 82 16.44 1.53 8.90
N GLN A 83 17.49 1.49 8.06
CA GLN A 83 18.21 0.26 7.68
C GLN A 83 17.34 -0.83 7.05
N LYS A 84 16.18 -0.49 6.47
CA LYS A 84 15.36 -1.42 5.71
C LYS A 84 15.79 -1.49 4.26
N ALA A 85 15.79 -2.70 3.71
CA ALA A 85 15.96 -2.88 2.28
C ALA A 85 14.71 -2.40 1.52
N PHE A 86 14.87 -2.14 0.23
CA PHE A 86 13.77 -1.78 -0.65
C PHE A 86 12.70 -2.91 -0.63
N PHE A 87 11.42 -2.54 -0.58
CA PHE A 87 10.26 -3.44 -0.44
C PHE A 87 10.07 -4.18 0.91
N GLU A 88 10.96 -4.05 1.88
CA GLU A 88 10.71 -4.60 3.23
C GLU A 88 9.67 -3.78 4.01
N ALA A 89 9.45 -2.54 3.59
CA ALA A 89 8.48 -1.64 4.15
C ALA A 89 7.58 -1.06 3.05
N PRO A 90 6.37 -0.55 3.40
CA PRO A 90 5.46 0.07 2.44
C PRO A 90 6.11 1.26 1.71
N PRO A 91 5.58 1.70 0.55
CA PRO A 91 6.10 2.88 -0.13
C PRO A 91 6.07 4.12 0.77
N HIS A 92 7.21 4.82 0.86
CA HIS A 92 7.40 6.08 1.56
C HIS A 92 8.51 6.88 0.89
#